data_AF-A0A4R4SAC1-F1
#
_entry.id   AF-A0A4R4SAC1-F1
#
_cell.length_a   1.000
_cell.length_b   1.000
_cell.length_c   1.000
_cell.angle_alpha   90.00
_cell.angle_beta   90.00
_cell.angle_gamma   90.00
#
_symmetry.space_group_name_H-M   'P 1'
#
loop_
_entity.id
_entity.type
_entity.pdbx_description
1 polymer ?
#
loop_
_entity_poly.entity_id
_entity_poly.type
_entity_poly.pdbx_seq_one_letter_code
_entity_poly.pdbx_strand_id
1 'polypeptide(L)'
;MEREQDPAQVLAHRLRTLRKEHWPGTTITQAQLAAALGGDKPLSVPLVSSWESRSKPRIPPINRLDDYATFFATPRSLDGGTPHLVGPAEMTAEELQVKDDLRRELMRLRNSALGATSALPIPEPGAGSPDPGLWTFGDGRTITLVCAQLPADKLAKMPYSDPADPDYIALYSYADLDSLFELHGHVRASNPTSQVNLRTAQQLESDDYTTHLVLVGGVDWNTATRSAVHRLDLPVEQVSDWSTPEGAYFEVRDADEPQRFLPRLEQTDDGERLQEDVALFARAVNPYNHKRTVTICNGMYGRGTYGAVRATTDKNFRDRNTTYIRGRFGDSETFLILTRVLVENGVPLTPDLTLEENRLFEWAAPPQ
;
A
#
# COMPACT_ATOMS: atom_id res chain seq x y z
N MET A 1 -28.06 -13.09 -22.98
CA MET A 1 -27.78 -11.71 -22.54
C MET A 1 -28.33 -11.54 -21.13
N GLU A 2 -27.59 -12.04 -20.14
CA GLU A 2 -27.85 -11.67 -18.74
C GLU A 2 -27.31 -10.25 -18.54
N ARG A 3 -28.16 -9.36 -18.03
CA ARG A 3 -27.71 -8.03 -17.61
C ARG A 3 -26.72 -8.23 -16.47
N GLU A 4 -25.47 -7.87 -16.70
CA GLU A 4 -24.43 -7.81 -15.67
C GLU A 4 -24.99 -6.97 -14.50
N GLN A 5 -25.19 -7.60 -13.35
CA GLN A 5 -25.85 -6.95 -12.21
C GLN A 5 -24.92 -5.90 -11.62
N ASP A 6 -25.42 -4.68 -11.41
CA ASP A 6 -24.69 -3.58 -10.77
C ASP A 6 -24.07 -4.05 -9.44
N PRO A 7 -22.74 -3.98 -9.26
CA PRO A 7 -22.06 -4.48 -8.07
C PRO A 7 -22.58 -3.87 -6.75
N ALA A 8 -23.06 -2.62 -6.77
CA ALA A 8 -23.68 -2.02 -5.59
C ALA A 8 -25.04 -2.68 -5.26
N GLN A 9 -25.78 -3.11 -6.28
CA GLN A 9 -27.02 -3.87 -6.11
C GLN A 9 -26.75 -5.30 -5.63
N VAL A 10 -25.63 -5.93 -6.05
CA VAL A 10 -25.22 -7.25 -5.55
C VAL A 10 -24.94 -7.21 -4.05
N LEU A 11 -24.18 -6.22 -3.57
CA LEU A 11 -23.95 -6.03 -2.14
C LEU A 11 -25.28 -5.81 -1.39
N ALA A 12 -26.11 -4.89 -1.87
CA ALA A 12 -27.39 -4.58 -1.23
C ALA A 12 -28.32 -5.79 -1.18
N HIS A 13 -28.33 -6.60 -2.24
CA HIS A 13 -29.06 -7.86 -2.28
C HIS A 13 -28.53 -8.85 -1.26
N ARG A 14 -27.21 -8.99 -1.12
CA ARG A 14 -26.61 -9.89 -0.13
C ARG A 14 -26.94 -9.49 1.30
N LEU A 15 -26.83 -8.21 1.65
CA LEU A 15 -27.20 -7.71 2.98
C LEU A 15 -28.66 -7.99 3.31
N ARG A 16 -29.56 -7.76 2.34
CA ARG A 16 -30.99 -8.07 2.48
C ARG A 16 -31.26 -9.57 2.61
N THR A 17 -30.50 -10.40 1.89
CA THR A 17 -30.61 -11.86 1.95
C THR A 17 -30.19 -12.37 3.31
N LEU A 18 -29.09 -11.84 3.88
CA LEU A 18 -28.69 -12.18 5.26
C LEU A 18 -29.85 -11.93 6.23
N ARG A 19 -30.47 -10.76 6.12
CA ARG A 19 -31.58 -10.38 6.99
C ARG A 19 -32.85 -11.24 6.85
N LYS A 20 -33.13 -11.73 5.64
CA LYS A 20 -34.40 -12.42 5.35
C LYS A 20 -34.31 -13.94 5.38
N GLU A 21 -33.15 -14.48 5.04
CA GLU A 21 -33.01 -15.88 4.61
C GLU A 21 -31.82 -16.59 5.27
N HIS A 22 -30.97 -15.90 6.04
CA HIS A 22 -29.78 -16.54 6.61
C HIS A 22 -30.10 -17.64 7.61
N TRP A 23 -31.14 -17.45 8.44
CA TRP A 23 -31.58 -18.45 9.40
C TRP A 23 -32.96 -18.98 9.03
N PRO A 24 -33.12 -20.31 8.85
CA PRO A 24 -34.39 -20.91 8.49
C PRO A 24 -35.51 -20.54 9.49
N GLY A 25 -36.64 -20.05 8.97
CA GLY A 25 -37.81 -19.69 9.78
C GLY A 25 -37.72 -18.34 10.50
N THR A 26 -36.60 -17.61 10.38
CA THR A 26 -36.39 -16.34 11.08
C THR A 26 -36.15 -15.20 10.08
N THR A 27 -37.07 -14.24 10.04
CA THR A 27 -36.90 -13.00 9.27
C THR A 27 -36.66 -11.82 10.20
N ILE A 28 -35.57 -11.11 9.99
CA ILE A 28 -35.18 -9.97 10.82
C ILE A 28 -35.69 -8.68 10.17
N THR A 29 -36.31 -7.80 10.95
CA THR A 29 -36.77 -6.49 10.44
C THR A 29 -35.62 -5.49 10.36
N GLN A 30 -35.74 -4.46 9.52
CA GLN A 30 -34.73 -3.39 9.46
C GLN A 30 -34.63 -2.61 10.78
N ALA A 31 -35.73 -2.52 11.55
CA ALA A 31 -35.73 -1.90 12.88
C ALA A 31 -34.95 -2.73 13.90
N GLN A 32 -35.14 -4.05 13.90
CA GLN A 32 -34.37 -4.98 14.73
C GLN A 32 -32.88 -4.93 14.41
N LEU A 33 -32.53 -4.93 13.11
CA LEU A 33 -31.14 -4.82 12.69
C LEU A 33 -30.55 -3.45 13.05
N ALA A 34 -31.30 -2.36 12.88
CA ALA A 34 -30.84 -1.03 13.24
C ALA A 34 -30.58 -0.88 14.76
N ALA A 35 -31.40 -1.54 15.60
CA ALA A 35 -31.17 -1.61 17.04
C ALA A 35 -29.88 -2.38 17.36
N ALA A 36 -29.70 -3.58 16.78
CA ALA A 36 -28.52 -4.41 17.03
C ALA A 36 -27.21 -3.71 16.63
N LEU A 37 -27.15 -3.10 15.44
CA LEU A 37 -25.94 -2.44 14.94
C LEU A 37 -25.68 -1.07 15.60
N GLY A 38 -26.67 -0.48 16.27
CA GLY A 38 -26.56 0.82 16.91
C GLY A 38 -25.99 0.80 18.33
N GLY A 39 -25.98 -0.36 18.99
CA GLY A 39 -25.67 -0.46 20.41
C GLY A 39 -26.62 0.41 21.25
N ASP A 40 -26.05 1.26 22.13
CA ASP A 40 -26.81 2.15 23.01
C ASP A 40 -27.69 3.18 22.27
N LYS A 41 -27.35 3.48 20.99
CA LYS A 41 -28.12 4.40 20.14
C LYS A 41 -28.46 3.70 18.82
N PRO A 42 -29.70 3.19 18.67
CA PRO A 42 -30.15 2.53 17.44
C PRO A 42 -29.87 3.37 16.19
N LEU A 43 -29.42 2.70 15.13
CA LEU A 43 -29.34 3.33 13.82
C LEU A 43 -30.74 3.71 13.32
N SER A 44 -30.79 4.67 12.39
CA SER A 44 -32.07 4.97 11.75
C SER A 44 -32.45 3.86 10.76
N VAL A 45 -33.71 3.44 10.79
CA VAL A 45 -34.25 2.46 9.82
C VAL A 45 -34.02 2.89 8.36
N PRO A 46 -34.17 4.19 7.98
CA PRO A 46 -33.84 4.65 6.64
C PRO A 46 -32.37 4.42 6.24
N LEU A 47 -31.44 4.46 7.20
CA LEU A 47 -30.02 4.21 6.93
C LEU A 47 -29.79 2.75 6.54
N VAL A 48 -30.33 1.81 7.31
CA VAL A 48 -30.28 0.37 6.99
C VAL A 48 -30.98 0.09 5.65
N SER A 49 -32.14 0.72 5.43
CA SER A 49 -32.88 0.61 4.17
C SER A 49 -32.09 1.15 2.97
N SER A 50 -31.30 2.21 3.16
CA SER A 50 -30.44 2.74 2.10
C SER A 50 -29.34 1.76 1.68
N TRP A 51 -28.84 0.92 2.59
CA TRP A 51 -27.84 -0.11 2.29
C TRP A 51 -28.44 -1.33 1.57
N GLU A 52 -29.70 -1.63 1.84
CA GLU A 52 -30.43 -2.77 1.25
C GLU A 52 -31.31 -2.40 0.03
N SER A 53 -31.18 -1.16 -0.46
CA SER A 53 -32.02 -0.63 -1.53
C SER A 53 -31.73 -1.32 -2.86
N ARG A 54 -32.79 -1.76 -3.55
CA ARG A 54 -32.67 -2.40 -4.87
C ARG A 54 -32.43 -1.41 -6.01
N SER A 55 -32.79 -0.14 -5.82
CA SER A 55 -32.78 0.87 -6.89
C SER A 55 -31.61 1.83 -6.80
N LYS A 56 -31.28 2.29 -5.58
CA LYS A 56 -30.17 3.22 -5.31
C LYS A 56 -29.49 2.87 -3.99
N PRO A 57 -28.73 1.77 -3.95
CA PRO A 57 -28.02 1.35 -2.75
C PRO A 57 -26.92 2.35 -2.38
N ARG A 58 -26.82 2.66 -1.07
CA ARG A 58 -25.66 3.33 -0.50
C ARG A 58 -24.68 2.27 0.02
N ILE A 59 -23.39 2.48 -0.24
CA ILE A 59 -22.35 1.57 0.22
C ILE A 59 -22.11 1.81 1.73
N PRO A 60 -22.28 0.80 2.59
CA PRO A 60 -22.03 0.95 4.03
C PRO A 60 -20.54 1.12 4.34
N PRO A 61 -20.19 1.80 5.45
CA PRO A 61 -18.81 1.88 5.93
C PRO A 61 -18.34 0.55 6.53
N ILE A 62 -17.02 0.36 6.64
CA ILE A 62 -16.38 -0.91 7.00
C ILE A 62 -16.87 -1.44 8.36
N ASN A 63 -16.90 -0.58 9.37
CA ASN A 63 -17.37 -0.94 10.71
C ASN A 63 -18.80 -1.52 10.69
N ARG A 64 -19.66 -1.07 9.76
CA ARG A 64 -21.02 -1.60 9.64
C ARG A 64 -21.03 -2.98 9.01
N LEU A 65 -20.14 -3.28 8.07
CA LEU A 65 -20.02 -4.65 7.56
C LEU A 65 -19.46 -5.61 8.61
N ASP A 66 -18.56 -5.13 9.47
CA ASP A 66 -18.06 -5.88 10.62
C ASP A 66 -19.20 -6.16 11.63
N ASP A 67 -20.07 -5.19 11.88
CA ASP A 67 -21.26 -5.37 12.71
C ASP A 67 -22.24 -6.40 12.08
N TYR A 68 -22.47 -6.35 10.76
CA TYR A 68 -23.26 -7.36 10.04
C TYR A 68 -22.66 -8.75 10.15
N ALA A 69 -21.36 -8.90 9.91
CA ALA A 69 -20.66 -10.17 10.02
C ALA A 69 -20.75 -10.74 11.44
N THR A 70 -20.61 -9.88 12.45
CA THR A 70 -20.72 -10.26 13.87
C THR A 70 -22.15 -10.69 14.21
N PHE A 71 -23.16 -9.94 13.79
CA PHE A 71 -24.56 -10.23 14.06
C PHE A 71 -25.04 -11.54 13.42
N PHE A 72 -24.66 -11.79 12.17
CA PHE A 72 -25.10 -12.98 11.43
C PHE A 72 -24.22 -14.21 11.69
N ALA A 73 -23.13 -14.08 12.44
CA ALA A 73 -22.28 -15.22 12.79
C ALA A 73 -22.96 -16.24 13.72
N THR A 74 -23.96 -15.81 14.50
CA THR A 74 -24.62 -16.67 15.48
C THR A 74 -26.09 -16.34 15.71
N PRO A 75 -26.99 -17.33 15.78
CA PRO A 75 -28.39 -17.11 16.19
C PRO A 75 -28.52 -16.50 17.59
N ARG A 76 -27.50 -16.64 18.45
CA ARG A 76 -27.47 -16.06 19.81
C ARG A 76 -27.62 -14.54 19.82
N SER A 77 -27.33 -13.87 18.70
CA SER A 77 -27.63 -12.46 18.51
C SER A 77 -29.12 -12.10 18.61
N LEU A 78 -30.02 -13.08 18.61
CA LEU A 78 -31.46 -12.91 18.84
C LEU A 78 -31.92 -13.34 20.24
N ASP A 79 -31.02 -13.88 21.06
CA ASP A 79 -31.36 -14.32 22.41
C ASP A 79 -31.73 -13.12 23.30
N GLY A 80 -32.53 -13.37 24.34
CA GLY A 80 -32.95 -12.34 25.29
C GLY A 80 -34.02 -11.37 24.75
N GLY A 81 -34.63 -11.67 23.59
CA GLY A 81 -35.77 -10.95 23.04
C GLY A 81 -35.44 -9.61 22.37
N THR A 82 -34.22 -9.11 22.52
CA THR A 82 -33.72 -7.90 21.83
C THR A 82 -32.48 -8.25 21.01
N PRO A 83 -32.51 -8.02 19.69
CA PRO A 83 -31.36 -8.26 18.83
C PRO A 83 -30.12 -7.47 19.25
N HIS A 84 -28.98 -8.14 19.39
CA HIS A 84 -27.73 -7.55 19.88
C HIS A 84 -26.50 -8.20 19.22
N LEU A 85 -25.34 -7.57 19.36
CA LEU A 85 -24.06 -8.12 18.92
C LEU A 85 -23.44 -8.93 20.06
N VAL A 86 -23.05 -10.17 19.78
CA VAL A 86 -22.27 -11.00 20.71
C VAL A 86 -20.81 -10.57 20.66
N GLY A 87 -20.20 -10.35 21.83
CA GLY A 87 -18.82 -9.89 21.92
C GLY A 87 -17.82 -10.95 21.42
N PRO A 88 -16.68 -10.58 20.82
CA PRO A 88 -15.70 -11.56 20.32
C PRO A 88 -15.18 -12.55 21.38
N ALA A 89 -15.12 -12.13 22.66
CA ALA A 89 -14.69 -12.99 23.77
C ALA A 89 -15.75 -14.03 24.17
N GLU A 90 -17.00 -13.84 23.75
CA GLU A 90 -18.15 -14.71 24.06
C GLU A 90 -18.51 -15.64 22.89
N MET A 91 -17.80 -15.48 21.77
CA MET A 91 -17.96 -16.29 20.56
C MET A 91 -17.12 -17.56 20.68
N THR A 92 -17.72 -18.67 20.27
CA THR A 92 -17.04 -19.95 20.03
C THR A 92 -16.12 -19.86 18.83
N ALA A 93 -15.21 -20.82 18.67
CA ALA A 93 -14.30 -20.87 17.53
C ALA A 93 -15.05 -20.98 16.20
N GLU A 94 -16.16 -21.73 16.18
CA GLU A 94 -17.03 -21.88 15.02
C GLU A 94 -17.72 -20.55 14.66
N GLU A 95 -18.24 -19.82 15.65
CA GLU A 95 -18.86 -18.50 15.42
C GLU A 95 -17.85 -17.47 14.92
N LEU A 96 -16.62 -17.48 15.44
CA LEU A 96 -15.53 -16.64 14.93
C LEU A 96 -15.19 -16.96 13.49
N GLN A 97 -15.15 -18.24 13.12
CA GLN A 97 -14.89 -18.66 11.74
C GLN A 97 -16.00 -18.18 10.79
N VAL A 98 -17.28 -18.35 11.17
CA VAL A 98 -18.42 -17.86 10.37
C VAL A 98 -18.38 -16.34 10.22
N LYS A 99 -18.07 -15.63 11.31
CA LYS A 99 -17.89 -14.17 11.29
C LYS A 99 -16.81 -13.77 10.29
N ASP A 100 -15.64 -14.39 10.34
CA ASP A 100 -14.51 -14.04 9.47
C ASP A 100 -14.80 -14.34 7.99
N ASP A 101 -15.51 -15.43 7.70
CA ASP A 101 -15.92 -15.78 6.33
C ASP A 101 -16.97 -14.80 5.79
N LEU A 102 -17.98 -14.43 6.59
CA LEU A 102 -18.96 -13.40 6.24
C LEU A 102 -18.29 -12.04 6.06
N ARG A 103 -17.36 -11.67 6.94
CA ARG A 103 -16.60 -10.42 6.84
C ARG A 103 -15.83 -10.36 5.53
N ARG A 104 -15.11 -11.43 5.18
CA ARG A 104 -14.34 -11.54 3.93
C ARG A 104 -15.25 -11.43 2.70
N GLU A 105 -16.41 -12.09 2.73
CA GLU A 105 -17.42 -12.01 1.67
C GLU A 105 -17.94 -10.57 1.49
N LEU A 106 -18.41 -9.95 2.58
CA LEU A 106 -19.02 -8.62 2.53
C LEU A 106 -18.03 -7.54 2.11
N MET A 107 -16.77 -7.63 2.56
CA MET A 107 -15.72 -6.71 2.14
C MET A 107 -15.39 -6.85 0.65
N ARG A 108 -15.36 -8.06 0.10
CA ARG A 108 -15.19 -8.28 -1.35
C ARG A 108 -16.33 -7.65 -2.16
N LEU A 109 -17.58 -7.81 -1.73
CA LEU A 109 -18.75 -7.22 -2.38
C LEU A 109 -18.73 -5.68 -2.30
N ARG A 110 -18.35 -5.12 -1.15
CA ARG A 110 -18.16 -3.67 -0.96
C ARG A 110 -17.11 -3.09 -1.90
N ASN A 111 -15.98 -3.77 -2.05
CA ASN A 111 -14.91 -3.31 -2.91
C ASN A 111 -15.34 -3.34 -4.38
N SER A 112 -16.09 -4.36 -4.79
CA SER A 112 -16.69 -4.43 -6.14
C SER A 112 -17.66 -3.26 -6.38
N ALA A 113 -18.50 -2.94 -5.39
CA ALA A 113 -19.40 -1.78 -5.45
C ALA A 113 -18.67 -0.44 -5.54
N LEU A 114 -17.57 -0.27 -4.80
CA LEU A 114 -16.77 0.96 -4.85
C LEU A 114 -16.03 1.13 -6.17
N GLY A 115 -15.45 0.04 -6.70
CA GLY A 115 -14.79 0.04 -8.00
C GLY A 115 -15.74 0.44 -9.14
N ALA A 116 -17.00 0.00 -9.07
CA ALA A 116 -18.04 0.40 -10.02
C ALA A 116 -18.44 1.89 -9.88
N THR A 117 -18.46 2.44 -8.66
CA THR A 117 -18.76 3.87 -8.45
C THR A 117 -17.63 4.82 -8.86
N SER A 118 -16.40 4.31 -9.00
CA SER A 118 -15.24 5.08 -9.48
C SER A 118 -15.02 4.97 -11.00
N ALA A 119 -15.86 4.21 -11.72
CA ALA A 119 -15.81 4.17 -13.18
C ALA A 119 -16.35 5.49 -13.77
N LEU A 120 -15.44 6.33 -14.27
CA LEU A 120 -15.75 7.36 -15.26
C LEU A 120 -16.32 6.69 -16.54
N PRO A 121 -17.03 7.44 -17.42
CA PRO A 121 -17.68 6.87 -18.59
C PRO A 121 -16.69 6.03 -19.41
N ILE A 122 -17.07 4.77 -19.64
CA ILE A 122 -16.32 3.79 -20.44
C ILE A 122 -16.19 4.34 -21.88
N PRO A 123 -14.98 4.56 -22.43
CA PRO A 123 -14.82 4.66 -23.87
C PRO A 123 -15.07 3.28 -24.48
N GLU A 124 -15.60 3.27 -25.70
CA GLU A 124 -16.15 2.13 -26.44
C GLU A 124 -15.42 0.76 -26.28
N PRO A 125 -16.17 -0.36 -26.36
CA PRO A 125 -15.59 -1.69 -26.17
C PRO A 125 -14.57 -2.00 -27.27
N GLY A 126 -13.29 -2.02 -26.87
CA GLY A 126 -12.15 -2.28 -27.75
C GLY A 126 -10.78 -2.15 -27.07
N ALA A 127 -10.68 -1.51 -25.91
CA ALA A 127 -9.43 -1.44 -25.14
C ALA A 127 -9.42 -2.50 -24.03
N GLY A 128 -8.28 -3.19 -23.87
CA GLY A 128 -8.08 -4.29 -22.93
C GLY A 128 -8.43 -3.95 -21.48
N SER A 129 -8.51 -5.00 -20.65
CA SER A 129 -8.66 -4.93 -19.20
C SER A 129 -7.91 -3.73 -18.59
N PRO A 130 -8.53 -2.95 -17.67
CA PRO A 130 -7.88 -1.82 -17.03
C PRO A 130 -6.52 -2.26 -16.49
N ASP A 131 -5.46 -1.61 -16.96
CA ASP A 131 -4.10 -2.01 -16.65
C ASP A 131 -3.90 -1.92 -15.12
N PRO A 132 -3.53 -3.02 -14.42
CA PRO A 132 -3.39 -3.03 -12.98
C PRO A 132 -2.37 -2.00 -12.43
N GLY A 133 -1.53 -1.37 -13.26
CA GLY A 133 -0.54 -0.39 -12.80
C GLY A 133 0.63 -1.06 -12.04
N LEU A 134 1.70 -0.32 -11.75
CA LEU A 134 2.88 -0.91 -11.11
C LEU A 134 2.60 -1.41 -9.68
N TRP A 135 1.72 -0.75 -8.94
CA TRP A 135 1.55 -1.08 -7.53
C TRP A 135 0.48 -2.12 -7.24
N THR A 136 -0.14 -2.73 -8.25
CA THR A 136 -1.10 -3.83 -8.05
C THR A 136 -0.42 -5.18 -8.18
N PHE A 137 -0.50 -5.99 -7.13
CA PHE A 137 0.08 -7.33 -7.10
C PHE A 137 -0.91 -8.42 -7.53
N GLY A 138 -2.22 -8.14 -7.45
CA GLY A 138 -3.28 -8.94 -8.08
C GLY A 138 -3.64 -10.27 -7.39
N ASP A 139 -2.83 -10.76 -6.44
CA ASP A 139 -3.02 -12.06 -5.81
C ASP A 139 -3.69 -12.02 -4.42
N GLY A 140 -4.00 -10.81 -3.93
CA GLY A 140 -4.63 -10.58 -2.61
C GLY A 140 -3.75 -10.96 -1.41
N ARG A 141 -2.46 -11.22 -1.63
CA ARG A 141 -1.53 -11.60 -0.56
C ARG A 141 -1.03 -10.39 0.20
N THR A 142 -0.47 -10.65 1.38
CA THR A 142 0.12 -9.62 2.24
C THR A 142 1.23 -8.87 1.51
N ILE A 143 1.27 -7.56 1.73
CA ILE A 143 2.30 -6.64 1.27
C ILE A 143 2.91 -5.99 2.50
N THR A 144 4.22 -6.07 2.67
CA THR A 144 4.93 -5.44 3.80
C THR A 144 5.80 -4.31 3.29
N LEU A 145 5.51 -3.08 3.74
CA LEU A 145 6.36 -1.92 3.54
C LEU A 145 7.38 -1.87 4.68
N VAL A 146 8.66 -1.75 4.32
CA VAL A 146 9.79 -1.68 5.24
C VAL A 146 10.49 -0.36 5.06
N CYS A 147 10.43 0.48 6.08
CA CYS A 147 11.15 1.74 6.11
C CYS A 147 12.24 1.69 7.18
N ALA A 148 13.35 2.39 6.95
CA ALA A 148 14.41 2.47 7.94
C ALA A 148 13.93 3.18 9.21
N GLN A 149 14.42 2.73 10.37
CA GLN A 149 14.29 3.45 11.62
C GLN A 149 15.51 4.34 11.83
N LEU A 150 15.29 5.56 12.33
CA LEU A 150 16.39 6.42 12.75
C LEU A 150 17.20 5.77 13.90
N PRO A 151 18.54 5.91 13.89
CA PRO A 151 19.39 5.51 15.01
C PRO A 151 18.99 6.13 16.35
N ALA A 152 19.23 5.41 17.45
CA ALA A 152 18.83 5.81 18.80
C ALA A 152 19.41 7.18 19.22
N ASP A 153 20.64 7.52 18.82
CA ASP A 153 21.28 8.80 19.12
C ASP A 153 20.65 9.99 18.39
N LYS A 154 20.02 9.74 17.22
CA LYS A 154 19.23 10.74 16.49
C LYS A 154 17.83 10.86 17.08
N LEU A 155 17.19 9.73 17.40
CA LEU A 155 15.87 9.71 18.06
C LEU A 155 15.90 10.47 19.38
N ALA A 156 16.93 10.27 20.21
CA ALA A 156 17.07 10.95 21.50
C ALA A 156 17.12 12.49 21.42
N LYS A 157 17.38 13.05 20.23
CA LYS A 157 17.40 14.51 19.98
C LYS A 157 16.05 15.04 19.47
N MET A 158 15.11 14.16 19.13
CA MET A 158 13.81 14.51 18.58
C MET A 158 12.72 14.46 19.67
N PRO A 159 11.86 15.49 19.78
CA PRO A 159 10.72 15.43 20.69
C PRO A 159 9.75 14.32 20.27
N TYR A 160 9.02 13.76 21.23
CA TYR A 160 7.95 12.77 21.00
C TYR A 160 8.39 11.43 20.39
N SER A 161 9.68 11.08 20.49
CA SER A 161 10.26 9.89 19.88
C SER A 161 10.49 8.72 20.85
N ASP A 162 10.36 8.95 22.17
CA ASP A 162 10.53 7.94 23.22
C ASP A 162 9.21 7.18 23.45
N PRO A 163 9.14 5.85 23.25
CA PRO A 163 7.94 5.06 23.51
C PRO A 163 7.43 5.08 24.96
N ALA A 164 8.27 5.48 25.93
CA ALA A 164 7.87 5.65 27.32
C ALA A 164 7.17 6.99 27.60
N ASP A 165 7.27 7.95 26.68
CA ASP A 165 6.63 9.26 26.78
C ASP A 165 5.13 9.15 26.44
N PRO A 166 4.21 9.69 27.26
CA PRO A 166 2.79 9.72 26.92
C PRO A 166 2.46 10.43 25.60
N ASP A 167 3.30 11.37 25.15
CA ASP A 167 3.13 12.10 23.90
C ASP A 167 3.82 11.42 22.70
N TYR A 168 4.27 10.17 22.84
CA TYR A 168 4.98 9.40 21.83
C TYR A 168 4.25 9.33 20.47
N ILE A 169 4.97 9.66 19.39
CA ILE A 169 4.53 9.55 18.01
C ILE A 169 5.38 8.50 17.29
N ALA A 170 4.84 7.30 17.14
CA ALA A 170 5.56 6.17 16.53
C ALA A 170 6.10 6.45 15.13
N LEU A 171 5.41 7.27 14.34
CA LEU A 171 5.84 7.59 12.98
C LEU A 171 7.11 8.44 12.92
N TYR A 172 7.45 9.19 13.98
CA TYR A 172 8.68 9.98 14.03
C TYR A 172 9.94 9.12 14.08
N SER A 173 9.78 7.80 14.27
CA SER A 173 10.90 6.89 14.24
C SER A 173 11.41 6.54 12.83
N TYR A 174 10.61 6.80 11.79
CA TYR A 174 10.97 6.46 10.40
C TYR A 174 11.87 7.50 9.75
N ALA A 175 12.90 7.04 9.04
CA ALA A 175 13.87 7.93 8.37
C ALA A 175 13.31 8.58 7.08
N ASP A 176 12.43 7.88 6.37
CA ASP A 176 11.84 8.33 5.10
C ASP A 176 10.31 8.47 5.21
N LEU A 177 9.85 9.20 6.23
CA LEU A 177 8.42 9.27 6.59
C LEU A 177 7.53 9.81 5.44
N ASP A 178 7.95 10.86 4.73
CA ASP A 178 7.18 11.43 3.62
C ASP A 178 6.96 10.40 2.50
N SER A 179 8.04 9.71 2.11
CA SER A 179 8.03 8.62 1.13
C SER A 179 7.13 7.47 1.56
N LEU A 180 7.23 7.07 2.83
CA LEU A 180 6.44 6.00 3.39
C LEU A 180 4.95 6.36 3.42
N PHE A 181 4.60 7.59 3.82
CA PHE A 181 3.22 8.03 3.92
C PHE A 181 2.53 8.06 2.56
N GLU A 182 3.16 8.67 1.56
CA GLU A 182 2.68 8.69 0.16
C GLU A 182 2.50 7.27 -0.37
N LEU A 183 3.54 6.43 -0.24
CA LEU A 183 3.53 5.09 -0.82
C LEU A 183 2.53 4.17 -0.14
N HIS A 184 2.42 4.20 1.19
CA HIS A 184 1.48 3.38 1.94
C HIS A 184 0.03 3.65 1.52
N GLY A 185 -0.35 4.93 1.35
CA GLY A 185 -1.66 5.30 0.84
C GLY A 185 -1.92 4.75 -0.56
N HIS A 186 -0.94 4.89 -1.46
CA HIS A 186 -1.04 4.44 -2.84
C HIS A 186 -1.13 2.90 -2.97
N VAL A 187 -0.30 2.15 -2.24
CA VAL A 187 -0.29 0.68 -2.24
C VAL A 187 -1.61 0.13 -1.70
N ARG A 188 -2.15 0.71 -0.61
CA ARG A 188 -3.45 0.32 -0.08
C ARG A 188 -4.60 0.59 -1.04
N ALA A 189 -4.56 1.73 -1.73
CA ALA A 189 -5.57 2.07 -2.73
C ALA A 189 -5.52 1.11 -3.93
N SER A 190 -4.32 0.71 -4.34
CA SER A 190 -4.11 -0.20 -5.48
C SER A 190 -4.41 -1.68 -5.16
N ASN A 191 -4.36 -2.06 -3.88
CA ASN A 191 -4.58 -3.45 -3.43
C ASN A 191 -5.65 -3.55 -2.34
N PRO A 192 -6.93 -3.26 -2.66
CA PRO A 192 -8.01 -3.20 -1.66
C PRO A 192 -8.34 -4.54 -0.98
N THR A 193 -7.84 -5.66 -1.52
CA THR A 193 -8.03 -7.02 -0.99
C THR A 193 -6.83 -7.54 -0.21
N SER A 194 -5.69 -6.85 -0.26
CA SER A 194 -4.46 -7.26 0.42
C SER A 194 -4.35 -6.62 1.79
N GLN A 195 -3.80 -7.37 2.75
CA GLN A 195 -3.28 -6.80 3.99
C GLN A 195 -2.00 -6.03 3.68
N VAL A 196 -1.93 -4.75 4.08
CA VAL A 196 -0.73 -3.92 3.92
C VAL A 196 -0.16 -3.61 5.29
N ASN A 197 1.00 -4.18 5.57
CA ASN A 197 1.72 -4.02 6.83
C ASN A 197 2.80 -2.94 6.69
N LEU A 198 3.08 -2.28 7.82
CA LEU A 198 4.20 -1.36 7.96
C LEU A 198 5.13 -1.90 9.04
N ARG A 199 6.42 -2.02 8.73
CA ARG A 199 7.46 -2.46 9.67
C ARG A 199 8.69 -1.56 9.57
N THR A 200 9.40 -1.38 10.67
CA THR A 200 10.81 -0.95 10.60
C THR A 200 11.69 -2.13 10.21
N ALA A 201 12.87 -1.86 9.66
CA ALA A 201 13.85 -2.90 9.35
C ALA A 201 14.21 -3.78 10.56
N GLN A 202 14.18 -3.21 11.78
CA GLN A 202 14.46 -3.88 13.04
C GLN A 202 13.30 -4.75 13.55
N GLN A 203 12.07 -4.48 13.10
CA GLN A 203 10.85 -5.16 13.53
C GLN A 203 10.38 -6.23 12.53
N LEU A 204 11.19 -6.53 11.51
CA LEU A 204 10.87 -7.56 10.54
C LEU A 204 10.95 -8.95 11.16
N GLU A 205 9.87 -9.70 11.03
CA GLU A 205 9.80 -11.12 11.38
C GLU A 205 10.08 -11.99 10.15
N SER A 206 10.33 -13.29 10.34
CA SER A 206 10.64 -14.23 9.24
C SER A 206 9.58 -14.21 8.13
N ASP A 207 8.30 -14.17 8.52
CA ASP A 207 7.18 -14.27 7.61
C ASP A 207 7.01 -12.99 6.79
N ASP A 208 7.40 -11.84 7.35
CA ASP A 208 7.34 -10.54 6.66
C ASP A 208 8.22 -10.53 5.39
N TYR A 209 9.41 -11.15 5.46
CA TYR A 209 10.32 -11.27 4.30
C TYR A 209 9.69 -12.04 3.13
N THR A 210 8.73 -12.93 3.40
CA THR A 210 8.12 -13.81 2.40
C THR A 210 6.87 -13.22 1.73
N THR A 211 6.52 -11.96 2.05
CA THR A 211 5.38 -11.22 1.48
C THR A 211 5.76 -10.52 0.16
N HIS A 212 4.83 -9.78 -0.46
CA HIS A 212 5.25 -8.75 -1.41
C HIS A 212 5.98 -7.66 -0.63
N LEU A 213 7.27 -7.50 -0.89
CA LEU A 213 8.15 -6.69 -0.07
C LEU A 213 8.38 -5.34 -0.74
N VAL A 214 8.14 -4.25 -0.01
CA VAL A 214 8.35 -2.89 -0.52
C VAL A 214 9.34 -2.19 0.40
N LEU A 215 10.56 -1.96 -0.08
CA LEU A 215 11.67 -1.41 0.68
C LEU A 215 11.78 0.09 0.41
N VAL A 216 11.65 0.90 1.44
CA VAL A 216 11.68 2.36 1.38
C VAL A 216 12.92 2.87 2.13
N GLY A 217 13.75 3.65 1.43
CA GLY A 217 14.96 4.24 1.98
C GLY A 217 16.24 3.44 1.69
N GLY A 218 17.36 4.12 1.94
CA GLY A 218 18.71 3.65 1.62
C GLY A 218 19.28 2.57 2.53
N VAL A 219 20.47 2.08 2.18
CA VAL A 219 21.13 0.96 2.85
C VAL A 219 21.72 1.30 4.23
N ASP A 220 21.80 2.58 4.59
CA ASP A 220 22.43 3.06 5.83
C ASP A 220 21.77 2.50 7.08
N TRP A 221 20.45 2.68 7.16
CA TRP A 221 19.65 2.28 8.32
C TRP A 221 18.57 1.24 7.96
N ASN A 222 18.46 0.86 6.68
CA ASN A 222 17.58 -0.20 6.22
C ASN A 222 18.36 -1.50 5.94
N THR A 223 18.46 -2.35 6.97
CA THR A 223 19.13 -3.65 6.84
C THR A 223 18.43 -4.56 5.82
N ALA A 224 17.12 -4.42 5.63
CA ALA A 224 16.35 -5.17 4.65
C ALA A 224 16.68 -4.74 3.21
N THR A 225 16.75 -3.42 2.94
CA THR A 225 17.22 -2.89 1.64
C THR A 225 18.60 -3.41 1.31
N ARG A 226 19.56 -3.27 2.24
CA ARG A 226 20.94 -3.75 2.04
C ARG A 226 20.99 -5.24 1.73
N SER A 227 20.21 -6.04 2.45
CA SER A 227 20.17 -7.48 2.26
C SER A 227 19.50 -7.89 0.94
N ALA A 228 18.43 -7.22 0.53
CA ALA A 228 17.75 -7.49 -0.74
C ALA A 228 18.63 -7.11 -1.94
N VAL A 229 19.25 -5.92 -1.94
CA VAL A 229 20.16 -5.49 -3.00
C VAL A 229 21.31 -6.48 -3.19
N HIS A 230 21.93 -6.92 -2.09
CA HIS A 230 23.00 -7.93 -2.14
C HIS A 230 22.52 -9.29 -2.70
N ARG A 231 21.32 -9.75 -2.33
CA ARG A 231 20.78 -11.05 -2.76
C ARG A 231 20.30 -11.06 -4.22
N LEU A 232 19.89 -9.90 -4.73
CA LEU A 232 19.40 -9.73 -6.10
C LEU A 232 20.52 -9.61 -7.13
N ASP A 233 21.76 -9.41 -6.67
CA ASP A 233 22.94 -9.20 -7.51
C ASP A 233 22.72 -8.11 -8.58
N LEU A 234 22.09 -7.01 -8.18
CA LEU A 234 21.83 -5.89 -9.09
C LEU A 234 23.16 -5.25 -9.52
N PRO A 235 23.25 -4.69 -10.74
CA PRO A 235 24.46 -4.00 -11.21
C PRO A 235 24.70 -2.65 -10.52
N VAL A 236 23.91 -2.29 -9.50
CA VAL A 236 23.97 -1.02 -8.79
C VAL A 236 24.22 -1.23 -7.31
N GLU A 237 25.15 -0.46 -6.76
CA GLU A 237 25.47 -0.42 -5.33
C GLU A 237 25.35 1.01 -4.79
N GLN A 238 24.83 1.15 -3.57
CA GLN A 238 24.85 2.43 -2.85
C GLN A 238 26.06 2.45 -1.93
N VAL A 239 26.98 3.38 -2.18
CA VAL A 239 28.21 3.57 -1.39
C VAL A 239 28.01 4.74 -0.44
N SER A 240 27.94 4.42 0.85
CA SER A 240 27.63 5.37 1.92
C SER A 240 28.86 5.98 2.58
N ASP A 241 29.83 6.43 1.76
CA ASP A 241 31.06 7.05 2.28
C ASP A 241 30.88 8.55 2.52
N TRP A 242 30.13 8.87 3.57
CA TRP A 242 29.88 10.23 4.04
C TRP A 242 31.13 10.93 4.61
N SER A 243 32.26 10.23 4.73
CA SER A 243 33.49 10.76 5.33
C SER A 243 34.41 11.46 4.32
N THR A 244 34.16 11.25 3.03
CA THR A 244 34.94 11.84 1.94
C THR A 244 34.33 13.15 1.46
N PRO A 245 35.12 14.06 0.86
CA PRO A 245 34.59 15.28 0.24
C PRO A 245 33.61 15.01 -0.91
N GLU A 246 33.71 13.84 -1.55
CA GLU A 246 32.82 13.41 -2.64
C GLU A 246 31.45 12.99 -2.11
N GLY A 247 31.38 12.55 -0.85
CA GLY A 247 30.17 12.09 -0.20
C GLY A 247 29.70 10.73 -0.71
N ALA A 248 28.46 10.38 -0.37
CA ALA A 248 27.85 9.12 -0.76
C ALA A 248 27.29 9.15 -2.19
N TYR A 249 27.35 8.01 -2.90
CA TYR A 249 27.00 7.89 -4.31
C TYR A 249 26.40 6.53 -4.67
N PHE A 250 25.74 6.44 -5.83
CA PHE A 250 25.42 5.17 -6.46
C PHE A 250 26.51 4.80 -7.46
N GLU A 251 26.92 3.54 -7.47
CA GLU A 251 27.91 3.00 -8.41
C GLU A 251 27.30 1.89 -9.27
N VAL A 252 27.53 1.96 -10.58
CA VAL A 252 27.14 0.91 -11.54
C VAL A 252 28.36 0.06 -11.89
N ARG A 253 28.24 -1.25 -11.71
CA ARG A 253 29.33 -2.24 -11.89
C ARG A 253 29.42 -2.84 -13.30
N ASP A 254 28.52 -2.46 -14.21
CA ASP A 254 28.28 -3.10 -15.52
C ASP A 254 29.22 -2.61 -16.66
N ALA A 255 30.34 -1.96 -16.34
CA ALA A 255 31.29 -1.42 -17.32
C ALA A 255 32.75 -1.66 -16.90
N ASP A 256 33.67 -1.62 -17.87
CA ASP A 256 35.13 -1.71 -17.64
C ASP A 256 35.63 -0.68 -16.61
N GLU A 257 34.92 0.43 -16.46
CA GLU A 257 35.09 1.41 -15.39
C GLU A 257 33.76 1.66 -14.65
N PRO A 258 33.74 1.62 -13.31
CA PRO A 258 32.51 1.85 -12.55
C PRO A 258 32.02 3.29 -12.71
N GLN A 259 30.75 3.44 -13.12
CA GLN A 259 30.13 4.76 -13.27
C GLN A 259 29.49 5.20 -11.95
N ARG A 260 29.88 6.37 -11.46
CA ARG A 260 29.38 6.96 -10.21
C ARG A 260 28.35 8.05 -10.47
N PHE A 261 27.28 8.03 -9.69
CA PHE A 261 26.21 9.02 -9.71
C PHE A 261 26.06 9.67 -8.34
N LEU A 262 26.38 10.96 -8.29
CA LEU A 262 26.43 11.74 -7.05
C LEU A 262 25.25 12.73 -6.99
N PRO A 263 24.72 13.01 -5.79
CA PRO A 263 23.84 14.16 -5.59
C PRO A 263 24.60 15.47 -5.83
N ARG A 264 23.87 16.56 -6.13
CA ARG A 264 24.43 17.91 -6.26
C ARG A 264 23.99 18.78 -5.10
N LEU A 265 24.97 19.28 -4.37
CA LEU A 265 24.82 20.24 -3.28
C LEU A 265 25.31 21.62 -3.74
N GLU A 266 24.61 22.66 -3.32
CA GLU A 266 24.99 24.06 -3.48
C GLU A 266 25.31 24.66 -2.11
N GLN A 267 26.45 25.34 -2.01
CA GLN A 267 26.78 26.10 -0.82
C GLN A 267 26.00 27.42 -0.81
N THR A 268 25.25 27.66 0.26
CA THR A 268 24.52 28.91 0.49
C THR A 268 24.96 29.53 1.82
N ASP A 269 24.57 30.79 2.07
CA ASP A 269 24.88 31.47 3.35
C ASP A 269 24.28 30.75 4.57
N ASP A 270 23.19 29.99 4.36
CA ASP A 270 22.48 29.21 5.40
C ASP A 270 22.97 27.75 5.50
N GLY A 271 23.98 27.37 4.72
CA GLY A 271 24.56 26.02 4.66
C GLY A 271 24.36 25.31 3.33
N GLU A 272 24.58 23.98 3.33
CA GLU A 272 24.45 23.15 2.13
C GLU A 272 22.98 22.93 1.76
N ARG A 273 22.65 23.21 0.50
CA ARG A 273 21.33 23.00 -0.08
C ARG A 273 21.40 21.93 -1.16
N LEU A 274 20.55 20.91 -1.04
CA LEU A 274 20.40 19.90 -2.08
C LEU A 274 19.72 20.50 -3.31
N GLN A 275 20.39 20.46 -4.46
CA GLN A 275 19.85 20.82 -5.77
C GLN A 275 19.39 19.59 -6.54
N GLU A 276 20.15 18.50 -6.47
CA GLU A 276 19.80 17.23 -7.12
C GLU A 276 20.10 16.04 -6.23
N ASP A 277 19.19 15.08 -6.23
CA ASP A 277 19.38 13.78 -5.62
C ASP A 277 19.42 12.69 -6.70
N VAL A 278 19.91 11.50 -6.32
CA VAL A 278 19.91 10.30 -7.15
C VAL A 278 18.98 9.28 -6.51
N ALA A 279 18.03 8.78 -7.29
CA ALA A 279 16.99 7.87 -6.87
C ALA A 279 17.07 6.54 -7.62
N LEU A 280 16.96 5.44 -6.89
CA LEU A 280 16.81 4.09 -7.40
C LEU A 280 15.35 3.64 -7.26
N PHE A 281 14.75 3.25 -8.37
CA PHE A 281 13.57 2.41 -8.39
C PHE A 281 13.96 1.04 -8.96
N ALA A 282 13.81 -0.02 -8.18
CA ALA A 282 14.04 -1.38 -8.65
C ALA A 282 12.83 -2.26 -8.36
N ARG A 283 12.56 -3.21 -9.24
CA ARG A 283 11.57 -4.26 -9.03
C ARG A 283 12.17 -5.58 -9.45
N ALA A 284 12.00 -6.59 -8.62
CA ALA A 284 12.52 -7.93 -8.86
C ALA A 284 11.60 -9.00 -8.28
N VAL A 285 11.89 -10.26 -8.62
CA VAL A 285 11.39 -11.40 -7.85
C VAL A 285 11.96 -11.33 -6.43
N ASN A 286 11.11 -11.55 -5.42
CA ASN A 286 11.52 -11.51 -4.03
C ASN A 286 12.53 -12.65 -3.75
N PRO A 287 13.77 -12.35 -3.31
CA PRO A 287 14.81 -13.37 -3.10
C PRO A 287 14.50 -14.31 -1.92
N TYR A 288 13.54 -13.96 -1.06
CA TYR A 288 13.06 -14.79 0.05
C TYR A 288 11.85 -15.67 -0.33
N ASN A 289 11.15 -15.32 -1.41
CA ASN A 289 10.00 -16.06 -1.90
C ASN A 289 9.76 -15.77 -3.39
N HIS A 290 10.14 -16.71 -4.26
CA HIS A 290 10.05 -16.55 -5.72
C HIS A 290 8.62 -16.31 -6.25
N LYS A 291 7.57 -16.54 -5.44
CA LYS A 291 6.17 -16.24 -5.81
C LYS A 291 5.76 -14.81 -5.47
N ARG A 292 6.68 -13.98 -4.98
CA ARG A 292 6.42 -12.60 -4.57
C ARG A 292 7.38 -11.65 -5.26
N THR A 293 7.04 -10.38 -5.16
CA THR A 293 7.83 -9.27 -5.70
C THR A 293 8.56 -8.57 -4.58
N VAL A 294 9.76 -8.08 -4.86
CA VAL A 294 10.40 -7.03 -4.08
C VAL A 294 10.46 -5.75 -4.93
N THR A 295 10.03 -4.63 -4.36
CA THR A 295 10.17 -3.30 -4.96
C THR A 295 11.02 -2.44 -4.03
N ILE A 296 11.99 -1.72 -4.57
CA ILE A 296 12.93 -0.88 -3.82
C ILE A 296 12.77 0.56 -4.29
N CYS A 297 12.45 1.46 -3.36
CA CYS A 297 12.47 2.90 -3.54
C CYS A 297 13.55 3.46 -2.61
N ASN A 298 14.66 3.91 -3.20
CA ASN A 298 15.85 4.34 -2.46
C ASN A 298 16.36 5.65 -3.06
N GLY A 299 16.87 6.57 -2.26
CA GLY A 299 17.63 7.72 -2.74
C GLY A 299 18.86 7.99 -1.90
N MET A 300 19.74 8.88 -2.38
CA MET A 300 20.92 9.25 -1.60
C MET A 300 20.54 10.06 -0.37
N TYR A 301 19.58 10.97 -0.50
CA TYR A 301 18.87 11.59 0.61
C TYR A 301 17.38 11.22 0.58
N GLY A 302 16.66 11.55 1.65
CA GLY A 302 15.21 11.32 1.73
C GLY A 302 14.41 12.00 0.61
N ARG A 303 14.97 13.04 -0.02
CA ARG A 303 14.39 13.71 -1.20
C ARG A 303 14.42 12.81 -2.44
N GLY A 304 15.50 12.06 -2.65
CA GLY A 304 15.64 11.05 -3.69
C GLY A 304 14.72 9.86 -3.43
N THR A 305 14.63 9.37 -2.19
CA THR A 305 13.66 8.30 -1.84
C THR A 305 12.24 8.75 -2.18
N TYR A 306 11.89 9.98 -1.83
CA TYR A 306 10.56 10.52 -2.11
C TYR A 306 10.34 10.71 -3.62
N GLY A 307 11.36 11.14 -4.36
CA GLY A 307 11.34 11.20 -5.83
C GLY A 307 11.09 9.83 -6.48
N ALA A 308 11.74 8.76 -6.00
CA ALA A 308 11.51 7.39 -6.48
C ALA A 308 10.06 6.94 -6.29
N VAL A 309 9.48 7.26 -5.12
CA VAL A 309 8.06 7.00 -4.83
C VAL A 309 7.17 7.80 -5.77
N ARG A 310 7.35 9.13 -5.81
CA ARG A 310 6.52 10.06 -6.59
C ARG A 310 6.54 9.77 -8.07
N ALA A 311 7.66 9.31 -8.62
CA ALA A 311 7.78 8.85 -10.01
C ALA A 311 6.70 7.82 -10.38
N THR A 312 6.23 7.04 -9.41
CA THR A 312 5.26 5.95 -9.60
C THR A 312 3.95 6.12 -8.82
N THR A 313 3.77 7.22 -8.08
CA THR A 313 2.53 7.50 -7.32
C THR A 313 1.85 8.82 -7.71
N ASP A 314 2.60 9.82 -8.14
CA ASP A 314 2.07 11.15 -8.49
C ASP A 314 1.11 11.03 -9.69
N LYS A 315 -0.15 11.41 -9.52
CA LYS A 315 -1.18 11.34 -10.56
C LYS A 315 -0.79 12.02 -11.88
N ASN A 316 0.10 13.03 -11.86
CA ASN A 316 0.51 13.76 -13.06
C ASN A 316 1.64 13.05 -13.85
N PHE A 317 2.35 12.11 -13.22
CA PHE A 317 3.53 11.46 -13.80
C PHE A 317 3.42 9.93 -13.82
N ARG A 318 2.73 9.34 -12.83
CA ARG A 318 2.57 7.89 -12.65
C ARG A 318 2.19 7.16 -13.92
N ASP A 319 1.16 7.62 -14.62
CA ASP A 319 0.60 6.85 -15.75
C ASP A 319 1.58 6.84 -16.94
N ARG A 320 2.21 7.98 -17.25
CA ARG A 320 3.25 8.06 -18.29
C ARG A 320 4.53 7.33 -17.91
N ASN A 321 4.97 7.46 -16.65
CA ASN A 321 6.15 6.77 -16.14
C ASN A 321 5.94 5.24 -16.11
N THR A 322 4.74 4.78 -15.75
CA THR A 322 4.35 3.36 -15.83
C THR A 322 4.37 2.87 -17.27
N THR A 323 3.84 3.65 -18.20
CA THR A 323 3.86 3.34 -19.64
C THR A 323 5.31 3.23 -20.14
N TYR A 324 6.18 4.16 -19.74
CA TYR A 324 7.59 4.14 -20.08
C TYR A 324 8.30 2.88 -19.55
N ILE A 325 8.17 2.60 -18.25
CA ILE A 325 8.78 1.43 -17.59
C ILE A 325 8.37 0.14 -18.31
N ARG A 326 7.07 -0.02 -18.62
CA ARG A 326 6.57 -1.21 -19.33
C ARG A 326 7.09 -1.31 -20.75
N GLY A 327 7.09 -0.20 -21.50
CA GLY A 327 7.64 -0.17 -22.85
C GLY A 327 9.14 -0.48 -22.88
N ARG A 328 9.87 -0.05 -21.86
CA ARG A 328 11.33 -0.16 -21.77
C ARG A 328 11.81 -1.54 -21.30
N PHE A 329 11.13 -2.14 -20.33
CA PHE A 329 11.54 -3.39 -19.68
C PHE A 329 10.66 -4.59 -20.03
N GLY A 330 9.54 -4.37 -20.72
CA GLY A 330 8.64 -5.43 -21.16
C GLY A 330 8.15 -6.30 -20.02
N ASP A 331 8.24 -7.62 -20.22
CA ASP A 331 7.86 -8.65 -19.23
C ASP A 331 9.00 -9.03 -18.28
N SER A 332 10.09 -8.25 -18.22
CA SER A 332 11.20 -8.55 -17.31
C SER A 332 10.71 -8.53 -15.86
N GLU A 333 10.92 -9.65 -15.15
CA GLU A 333 10.59 -9.77 -13.73
C GLU A 333 11.56 -8.99 -12.84
N THR A 334 12.73 -8.61 -13.37
CA THR A 334 13.78 -7.88 -12.66
C THR A 334 14.30 -6.72 -13.51
N PHE A 335 14.11 -5.50 -13.03
CA PHE A 335 14.61 -4.28 -13.63
C PHE A 335 14.90 -3.21 -12.59
N LEU A 336 15.69 -2.21 -12.99
CA LEU A 336 15.92 -1.02 -12.20
C LEU A 336 16.14 0.21 -13.08
N ILE A 337 15.93 1.36 -12.48
CA ILE A 337 16.24 2.67 -13.05
C ILE A 337 16.86 3.56 -11.97
N LEU A 338 18.03 4.13 -12.28
CA LEU A 338 18.57 5.27 -11.56
C LEU A 338 18.07 6.56 -12.22
N THR A 339 17.56 7.47 -11.40
CA THR A 339 16.87 8.67 -11.84
C THR A 339 17.41 9.88 -11.09
N ARG A 340 17.58 11.00 -11.80
CA ARG A 340 17.87 12.31 -11.20
C ARG A 340 16.59 12.91 -10.62
N VAL A 341 16.65 13.41 -9.39
CA VAL A 341 15.55 14.11 -8.72
C VAL A 341 15.96 15.54 -8.47
N LEU A 342 15.35 16.48 -9.18
CA LEU A 342 15.57 17.91 -8.96
C LEU A 342 14.91 18.36 -7.66
N VAL A 343 15.55 19.27 -6.94
CA VAL A 343 15.05 19.84 -5.69
C VAL A 343 14.98 21.36 -5.82
N GLU A 344 13.75 21.88 -5.87
CA GLU A 344 13.47 23.31 -6.00
C GLU A 344 12.94 23.86 -4.67
N ASN A 345 13.64 24.83 -4.09
CA ASN A 345 13.29 25.43 -2.80
C ASN A 345 13.06 24.38 -1.69
N GLY A 346 13.88 23.33 -1.68
CA GLY A 346 13.77 22.23 -0.71
C GLY A 346 12.66 21.22 -1.00
N VAL A 347 11.91 21.39 -2.09
CA VAL A 347 10.84 20.48 -2.54
C VAL A 347 11.36 19.63 -3.69
N PRO A 348 11.35 18.30 -3.58
CA PRO A 348 11.74 17.44 -4.68
C PRO A 348 10.65 17.44 -5.75
N LEU A 349 11.04 17.62 -7.00
CA LEU A 349 10.16 17.51 -8.15
C LEU A 349 10.00 16.05 -8.54
N THR A 350 8.78 15.65 -8.92
CA THR A 350 8.53 14.31 -9.44
C THR A 350 9.32 14.11 -10.74
N PRO A 351 10.21 13.12 -10.83
CA PRO A 351 10.98 12.91 -12.03
C PRO A 351 10.10 12.31 -13.15
N ASP A 352 10.25 12.86 -14.34
CA ASP A 352 9.60 12.36 -15.55
C ASP A 352 10.53 11.36 -16.23
N LEU A 353 10.16 10.08 -16.22
CA LEU A 353 10.99 9.02 -16.78
C LEU A 353 10.98 9.02 -18.31
N THR A 354 10.08 9.78 -18.96
CA THR A 354 10.09 9.92 -20.42
C THR A 354 11.23 10.81 -20.92
N LEU A 355 11.79 11.65 -20.05
CA LEU A 355 12.91 12.56 -20.33
C LEU A 355 14.26 11.86 -20.10
N GLU A 356 15.13 11.88 -21.10
CA GLU A 356 16.44 11.19 -21.07
C GLU A 356 17.38 11.77 -20.02
N GLU A 357 17.35 13.09 -19.85
CA GLU A 357 18.11 13.80 -18.84
C GLU A 357 17.77 13.40 -17.41
N ASN A 358 16.60 12.81 -17.16
CA ASN A 358 16.24 12.30 -15.84
C ASN A 358 16.72 10.87 -15.62
N ARG A 359 17.02 10.10 -16.67
CA ARG A 359 17.42 8.68 -16.58
C ARG A 359 18.93 8.57 -16.56
N LEU A 360 19.47 8.25 -15.39
CA LEU A 360 20.91 8.14 -15.17
C LEU A 360 21.44 6.78 -15.59
N PHE A 361 20.68 5.72 -15.32
CA PHE A 361 21.01 4.35 -15.70
C PHE A 361 19.74 3.50 -15.75
N GLU A 362 19.69 2.53 -16.66
CA GLU A 362 18.58 1.61 -16.82
C GLU A 362 19.10 0.20 -17.05
N TRP A 363 18.50 -0.77 -16.37
CA TRP A 363 18.90 -2.17 -16.54
C TRP A 363 17.72 -3.11 -16.31
N ALA A 364 17.71 -4.21 -17.06
CA ALA A 364 16.82 -5.34 -16.83
C ALA A 364 17.63 -6.63 -16.93
N ALA A 365 17.27 -7.62 -16.11
CA ALA A 365 17.86 -8.93 -16.18
C ALA A 365 17.64 -9.53 -17.59
N PRO A 366 18.63 -10.25 -18.16
CA PRO A 366 18.42 -10.99 -19.39
C PRO A 366 17.27 -11.98 -19.24
N PRO A 367 16.54 -12.30 -20.33
CA PRO A 367 15.59 -13.41 -20.31
C PRO A 367 16.34 -14.70 -19.90
N GLN A 368 15.81 -15.43 -18.91
CA GLN A 368 16.36 -16.72 -18.50
C GLN A 368 16.07 -17.83 -19.51
#